data_AF-A0A962E320-F1
#
_entry.id   AF-A0A962E320-F1
#
_cell.length_a   1.000
_cell.length_b   1.000
_cell.length_c   1.000
_cell.angle_alpha   90.00
_cell.angle_beta   90.00
_cell.angle_gamma   90.00
#
_symmetry.space_group_name_H-M   'P 1'
#
loop_
_entity.id
_entity.type
_entity.pdbx_description
1 polymer ?
#
loop_
_entity_poly.entity_id
_entity_poly.type
_entity_poly.pdbx_seq_one_letter_code
_entity_poly.pdbx_strand_id
1 'polypeptide(L)'
;MAASEKIRNVGPRSAAWLRQVGVRNIDDLREMGAIEVFARVVKAGFKPSLNLLYAMAGAEDDCHWTALSDERKAVLIQAAEDIQGVAKAKRKALAMGRDPRVVAEMEYNPEPSETDSSDRDD
;
A
#
# COMPACT_ATOMS: atom_id res chain seq x y z
N MET A 1 -22.00 -1.13 21.31
CA MET A 1 -21.45 -2.49 21.11
C MET A 1 -21.53 -2.80 19.63
N ALA A 2 -20.53 -2.37 18.85
CA ALA A 2 -20.50 -2.70 17.41
C ALA A 2 -20.16 -4.18 17.29
N ALA A 3 -21.02 -4.94 16.62
CA ALA A 3 -20.75 -6.33 16.31
C ALA A 3 -19.41 -6.39 15.58
N SER A 4 -18.54 -7.32 15.97
CA SER A 4 -17.27 -7.59 15.29
C SER A 4 -17.57 -8.12 13.89
N GLU A 5 -17.95 -7.23 12.98
CA GLU A 5 -18.32 -7.56 11.61
C GLU A 5 -17.06 -8.02 10.90
N LYS A 6 -17.03 -9.31 10.61
CA LYS A 6 -16.00 -9.91 9.79
C LYS A 6 -16.00 -9.19 8.45
N ILE A 7 -14.82 -8.83 7.96
CA ILE A 7 -14.66 -8.20 6.65
C ILE A 7 -15.33 -9.10 5.62
N ARG A 8 -16.37 -8.56 4.98
CA ARG A 8 -17.20 -9.30 4.02
C ARG A 8 -16.33 -9.72 2.84
N ASN A 9 -16.62 -10.88 2.27
CA ASN A 9 -15.95 -11.42 1.08
C ASN A 9 -14.46 -11.80 1.27
N VAL A 10 -13.96 -11.91 2.51
CA VAL A 10 -12.59 -12.36 2.81
C VAL A 10 -12.55 -13.85 3.16
N GLY A 11 -11.86 -14.65 2.34
CA GLY A 11 -11.64 -16.07 2.62
C GLY A 11 -10.67 -16.34 3.79
N PRO A 12 -10.65 -17.55 4.36
CA PRO A 12 -9.89 -17.86 5.59
C PRO A 12 -8.39 -17.60 5.48
N ARG A 13 -7.79 -17.79 4.29
CA ARG A 13 -6.38 -17.49 4.03
C ARG A 13 -6.09 -15.99 4.12
N SER A 14 -6.91 -15.18 3.46
CA SER A 14 -6.73 -13.73 3.46
C SER A 14 -7.05 -13.13 4.83
N ALA A 15 -8.02 -13.67 5.55
CA ALA A 15 -8.31 -13.29 6.93
C ALA A 15 -7.12 -13.56 7.87
N ALA A 16 -6.38 -14.66 7.66
CA ALA A 16 -5.16 -14.92 8.42
C ALA A 16 -4.08 -13.85 8.16
N TRP A 17 -3.87 -13.44 6.90
CA TRP A 17 -2.93 -12.37 6.56
C TRP A 17 -3.33 -11.03 7.17
N LEU A 18 -4.62 -10.68 7.09
CA LEU A 18 -5.15 -9.46 7.70
C LEU A 18 -4.85 -9.41 9.20
N ARG A 19 -5.09 -10.50 9.92
CA ARG A 19 -4.76 -10.60 11.34
C ARG A 19 -3.26 -10.46 11.61
N GLN A 20 -2.40 -10.99 10.74
CA GLN A 20 -0.94 -10.87 10.85
C GLN A 20 -0.46 -9.44 10.65
N VAL A 21 -1.15 -8.63 9.84
CA VAL A 21 -0.82 -7.20 9.63
C VAL A 21 -1.56 -6.25 10.59
N GLY A 22 -2.34 -6.79 11.52
CA GLY A 22 -3.02 -6.04 12.58
C GLY A 22 -4.50 -5.71 12.31
N VAL A 23 -5.08 -6.20 11.21
CA VAL A 23 -6.50 -5.97 10.86
C VAL A 23 -7.33 -7.16 11.33
N ARG A 24 -8.16 -6.97 12.35
CA ARG A 24 -8.98 -8.03 12.96
C ARG A 24 -10.47 -7.89 12.67
N ASN A 25 -10.95 -6.67 12.49
CA ASN A 25 -12.35 -6.34 12.25
C ASN A 25 -12.49 -5.27 11.15
N ILE A 26 -13.74 -4.90 10.84
CA ILE A 26 -14.04 -3.86 9.85
C ILE A 26 -13.64 -2.46 10.31
N ASP A 27 -13.66 -2.17 11.61
CA ASP A 27 -13.31 -0.87 12.16
C ASP A 27 -11.80 -0.61 11.98
N ASP A 28 -10.95 -1.61 12.26
CA ASP A 28 -9.51 -1.56 11.99
C ASP A 28 -9.25 -1.29 10.49
N LEU A 29 -10.04 -1.91 9.62
CA LEU A 29 -9.93 -1.71 8.17
C LEU A 29 -10.35 -0.29 7.77
N ARG A 30 -11.40 0.27 8.38
CA ARG A 30 -11.87 1.64 8.12
C ARG A 30 -10.90 2.69 8.67
N GLU A 31 -10.26 2.43 9.81
CA GLU A 31 -9.24 3.33 10.36
C GLU A 31 -7.97 3.37 9.50
N MET A 32 -7.55 2.23 8.94
CA MET A 32 -6.35 2.15 8.10
C MET A 32 -6.60 2.48 6.63
N GLY A 33 -7.75 2.08 6.09
CA GLY A 33 -8.08 2.11 4.67
C GLY A 33 -7.61 0.87 3.89
N ALA A 34 -8.33 0.50 2.84
CA ALA A 34 -8.06 -0.71 2.06
C ALA A 34 -6.69 -0.73 1.38
N ILE A 35 -6.21 0.44 0.90
CA ILE A 35 -4.92 0.57 0.21
C ILE A 35 -3.75 0.35 1.17
N GLU A 36 -3.79 0.97 2.36
CA GLU A 36 -2.74 0.83 3.37
C GLU A 36 -2.66 -0.60 3.90
N VAL A 37 -3.82 -1.23 4.15
CA VAL A 37 -3.86 -2.64 4.54
C VAL A 37 -3.24 -3.53 3.46
N PHE A 38 -3.56 -3.28 2.19
CA PHE A 38 -2.97 -4.02 1.08
C PHE A 38 -1.44 -3.84 1.03
N ALA A 39 -0.94 -2.62 1.21
CA ALA A 39 0.49 -2.32 1.28
C ALA A 39 1.19 -3.11 2.39
N ARG A 40 0.60 -3.19 3.59
CA ARG A 40 1.14 -3.97 4.71
C ARG A 40 1.17 -5.46 4.41
N VAL A 41 0.13 -6.01 3.77
CA VAL A 41 0.09 -7.43 3.38
C VAL A 41 1.18 -7.74 2.34
N VAL A 42 1.38 -6.88 1.34
CA VAL A 42 2.47 -7.03 0.38
C VAL A 42 3.85 -6.91 1.05
N LYS A 43 4.01 -5.92 1.95
CA LYS A 43 5.25 -5.68 2.71
C LYS A 43 5.60 -6.84 3.64
N ALA A 44 4.60 -7.52 4.21
CA ALA A 44 4.76 -8.74 4.99
C ALA A 44 5.18 -9.96 4.13
N GLY A 45 5.30 -9.79 2.81
CA GLY A 45 5.78 -10.81 1.88
C GLY A 45 4.68 -11.67 1.28
N PHE A 46 3.41 -11.39 1.58
CA PHE A 46 2.28 -12.09 0.97
C PHE A 46 2.03 -11.60 -0.46
N LYS A 47 1.24 -12.39 -1.19
CA LYS A 47 0.80 -12.08 -2.56
C LYS A 47 -0.71 -11.92 -2.59
N PRO A 48 -1.25 -10.80 -2.08
CA PRO A 48 -2.69 -10.53 -2.13
C PRO A 48 -3.15 -10.34 -3.57
N SER A 49 -4.40 -10.71 -3.85
CA SER A 49 -5.04 -10.51 -5.16
C SER A 49 -5.78 -9.17 -5.20
N LEU A 50 -6.03 -8.68 -6.41
CA LEU A 50 -6.84 -7.48 -6.64
C LEU A 50 -8.27 -7.64 -6.09
N ASN A 51 -8.84 -8.86 -6.16
CA ASN A 51 -10.15 -9.15 -5.55
C ASN A 51 -10.15 -8.94 -4.03
N LEU A 52 -9.03 -9.19 -3.33
CA LEU A 52 -8.95 -8.90 -1.90
C LEU A 52 -8.96 -7.38 -1.67
N LEU A 53 -8.29 -6.60 -2.51
CA LEU A 53 -8.33 -5.14 -2.44
C LEU A 53 -9.75 -4.61 -2.66
N TYR A 54 -10.47 -5.12 -3.65
CA TYR A 54 -11.87 -4.73 -3.88
C TYR A 54 -12.81 -5.15 -2.75
N ALA A 55 -12.62 -6.33 -2.17
CA ALA A 55 -13.39 -6.76 -1.02
C ALA A 55 -13.17 -5.83 0.18
N MET A 56 -11.93 -5.41 0.42
CA MET A 56 -11.59 -4.47 1.48
C MET A 56 -12.16 -3.07 1.23
N ALA A 57 -12.03 -2.55 0.00
CA ALA A 57 -12.58 -1.24 -0.36
C ALA A 57 -14.11 -1.22 -0.31
N GLY A 58 -14.78 -2.28 -0.77
CA GLY A 58 -16.22 -2.41 -0.61
C GLY A 58 -16.65 -2.44 0.85
N ALA A 59 -15.91 -3.16 1.70
CA ALA A 59 -16.19 -3.19 3.12
C ALA A 59 -15.97 -1.84 3.82
N GLU A 60 -14.92 -1.10 3.42
CA GLU A 60 -14.66 0.28 3.85
C GLU A 60 -15.85 1.20 3.52
N ASP A 61 -16.32 1.17 2.27
CA ASP A 61 -17.42 1.98 1.72
C ASP A 61 -18.82 1.45 2.11
N ASP A 62 -18.90 0.41 2.95
CA ASP A 62 -20.14 -0.32 3.30
C ASP A 62 -20.98 -0.79 2.10
N CYS A 63 -20.32 -1.15 0.99
CA CYS A 63 -20.94 -1.60 -0.23
C CYS A 63 -20.41 -2.97 -0.71
N HIS A 64 -21.17 -3.65 -1.56
CA HIS A 64 -20.65 -4.85 -2.23
C HIS A 64 -19.58 -4.43 -3.25
N TRP A 65 -18.49 -5.19 -3.38
CA TRP A 65 -17.36 -4.83 -4.26
C TRP A 65 -17.75 -4.58 -5.74
N THR A 66 -18.88 -5.13 -6.20
CA THR A 66 -19.44 -4.87 -7.54
C THR A 66 -20.05 -3.47 -7.69
N ALA A 67 -20.41 -2.83 -6.58
CA ALA A 67 -21.01 -1.49 -6.53
C ALA A 67 -19.96 -0.36 -6.50
N LEU A 68 -18.66 -0.70 -6.40
CA LEU A 68 -17.59 0.28 -6.52
C LEU A 68 -17.63 0.94 -7.90
N SER A 69 -17.55 2.27 -7.94
CA SER A 69 -17.47 3.03 -9.19
C SER A 69 -16.19 2.66 -9.96
N ASP A 70 -16.23 2.83 -11.28
CA ASP A 70 -15.07 2.51 -12.11
C ASP A 70 -13.88 3.45 -11.83
N GLU A 71 -14.15 4.70 -11.46
CA GLU A 71 -13.14 5.65 -10.96
C GLU A 71 -12.46 5.12 -9.69
N ARG A 72 -13.25 4.63 -8.72
CA ARG A 72 -12.71 4.06 -7.48
C ARG A 72 -11.88 2.81 -7.78
N LYS A 73 -12.35 1.93 -8.68
CA LYS A 73 -11.57 0.76 -9.11
C LYS A 73 -10.26 1.15 -9.79
N ALA A 74 -10.27 2.16 -10.65
CA ALA A 74 -9.06 2.66 -11.31
C ALA A 74 -8.00 3.13 -10.29
N VAL A 75 -8.42 3.89 -9.27
CA VAL A 75 -7.53 4.30 -8.17
C VAL A 75 -6.96 3.08 -7.42
N LEU A 76 -7.79 2.09 -7.13
CA LEU A 76 -7.35 0.86 -6.44
C LEU A 76 -6.37 0.04 -7.29
N ILE A 77 -6.60 -0.07 -8.60
CA ILE A 77 -5.70 -0.75 -9.53
C ILE A 77 -4.34 -0.05 -9.56
N GLN A 78 -4.33 1.27 -9.77
CA GLN A 78 -3.09 2.04 -9.83
C GLN A 78 -2.29 1.89 -8.52
N ALA A 79 -2.95 2.07 -7.38
CA ALA A 79 -2.30 1.89 -6.08
C ALA A 79 -1.75 0.46 -5.89
N ALA A 80 -2.47 -0.56 -6.33
CA ALA A 80 -2.01 -1.94 -6.26
C ALA A 80 -0.76 -2.18 -7.12
N GLU A 81 -0.73 -1.63 -8.33
CA GLU A 81 0.41 -1.72 -9.24
C GLU A 81 1.65 -1.04 -8.66
N ASP A 82 1.50 0.16 -8.10
CA ASP A 82 2.58 0.92 -7.49
C ASP A 82 3.17 0.16 -6.29
N ILE A 83 2.32 -0.31 -5.37
CA ILE A 83 2.72 -1.09 -4.19
C ILE A 83 3.46 -2.37 -4.61
N GLN A 84 2.92 -3.10 -5.58
CA GLN A 84 3.54 -4.34 -6.06
C GLN A 84 4.84 -4.08 -6.81
N GLY A 85 4.93 -2.97 -7.56
CA GLY A 85 6.12 -2.51 -8.26
C GLY A 85 7.27 -2.25 -7.29
N VAL A 86 7.01 -1.48 -6.23
CA VAL A 86 8.00 -1.21 -5.17
C VAL A 86 8.45 -2.50 -4.49
N ALA A 87 7.51 -3.38 -4.13
CA ALA A 87 7.85 -4.66 -3.51
C ALA A 87 8.68 -5.57 -4.42
N LYS A 88 8.39 -5.60 -5.73
CA LYS A 88 9.15 -6.34 -6.73
C LYS A 88 10.56 -5.77 -6.90
N ALA A 89 10.70 -4.45 -6.99
CA ALA A 89 11.99 -3.78 -7.09
C ALA A 89 12.86 -4.07 -5.86
N LYS A 90 12.29 -3.97 -4.65
CA LYS A 90 12.98 -4.29 -3.39
C LYS A 90 13.44 -5.75 -3.34
N ARG A 91 12.58 -6.70 -3.76
CA ARG A 91 12.94 -8.12 -3.84
C ARG A 91 14.06 -8.36 -4.85
N LYS A 92 14.05 -7.68 -5.99
CA LYS A 92 15.11 -7.77 -7.00
C LYS A 92 16.43 -7.22 -6.45
N ALA A 93 16.41 -6.07 -5.77
CA ALA A 93 17.60 -5.49 -5.13
C ALA A 93 18.21 -6.42 -4.06
N LEU A 94 17.36 -7.02 -3.22
CA LEU A 94 17.79 -7.99 -2.22
C LEU A 94 18.38 -9.26 -2.88
N ALA A 95 17.75 -9.77 -3.95
CA ALA A 95 18.26 -10.92 -4.69
C ALA A 95 19.61 -10.65 -5.39
N MET A 96 19.88 -9.38 -5.74
CA MET A 96 21.16 -8.94 -6.30
C MET A 96 22.22 -8.61 -5.22
N GLY A 97 21.95 -8.91 -3.95
CA GLY A 97 22.90 -8.69 -2.85
C GLY A 97 23.11 -7.21 -2.47
N ARG A 98 22.21 -6.31 -2.86
CA ARG A 98 22.30 -4.87 -2.54
C ARG A 98 21.68 -4.61 -1.17
N ASP A 99 22.41 -3.97 -0.27
CA ASP A 99 21.96 -3.71 1.10
C ASP A 99 20.67 -2.87 1.11
N PRO A 100 19.58 -3.35 1.73
CA PRO A 100 18.29 -2.67 1.75
C PRO A 100 18.27 -1.33 2.52
N ARG A 101 19.33 -0.95 3.24
CA ARG A 101 19.48 0.36 3.87
C ARG A 101 19.86 1.46 2.87
N VAL A 102 20.63 1.13 1.83
CA VAL A 102 21.12 2.08 0.82
C VAL A 102 20.01 2.54 -0.14
N VAL A 103 18.97 1.72 -0.36
CA VAL A 103 17.87 2.07 -1.27
C VAL A 103 16.86 3.05 -0.66
N ALA A 104 16.82 3.21 0.66
CA ALA A 104 15.86 4.10 1.33
C ALA A 104 16.35 5.56 1.39
N GLU A 105 17.64 5.83 1.23
CA GLU A 105 18.22 7.19 1.26
C GLU A 105 18.15 7.93 -0.08
N MET A 106 17.76 7.26 -1.18
CA MET A 106 17.86 7.86 -2.52
C MET A 106 16.60 8.64 -2.96
N GLU A 107 15.58 8.78 -2.11
CA GLU A 107 14.29 9.41 -2.45
C GLU A 107 14.05 10.79 -1.78
N TYR A 108 15.11 11.50 -1.38
CA TYR A 108 15.02 12.93 -1.02
C TYR A 108 16.22 13.72 -1.56
N ASN A 109 16.02 14.35 -2.72
CA ASN A 109 16.93 15.35 -3.30
C ASN A 109 16.28 16.74 -3.16
N PRO A 110 16.56 17.51 -2.09
CA PRO A 110 16.24 18.93 -2.10
C PRO A 110 17.27 19.63 -2.99
N GLU A 111 16.87 19.95 -4.22
CA GLU A 111 17.64 20.81 -5.13
C GLU A 111 18.15 22.06 -4.39
N PRO A 112 19.46 22.35 -4.35
CA PRO A 112 19.93 23.61 -3.81
C PRO A 112 19.65 24.74 -4.82
N SER A 113 18.86 25.71 -4.36
CA SER A 113 18.52 26.95 -5.05
C SER A 113 19.76 27.68 -5.58
N GLU A 114 19.70 28.09 -6.85
CA GLU A 114 20.67 28.97 -7.48
C GLU A 114 20.71 30.33 -6.77
N THR A 115 21.83 30.62 -6.11
CA THR A 115 22.28 31.99 -5.88
C THR A 115 23.70 32.10 -6.41
N ASP A 116 23.83 32.35 -7.71
CA ASP A 116 25.09 32.85 -8.27
C ASP A 116 25.12 34.36 -8.05
N SER A 117 25.88 34.76 -7.03
CA SER A 117 26.23 36.15 -6.75
C SER A 117 27.67 36.16 -6.27
N SER A 118 28.58 36.56 -7.16
CA SER A 118 29.88 37.14 -6.85
C SER A 118 30.51 37.58 -8.18
N ASP A 119 30.61 38.87 -8.51
CA ASP A 119 31.58 39.85 -7.97
C ASP A 119 33.00 39.27 -7.86
N ARG A 120 33.83 39.61 -8.85
CA ARG A 120 35.31 39.71 -8.80
C ARG A 120 35.72 40.81 -9.79
N ASP A 121 36.01 42.01 -9.30
CA ASP A 121 37.36 42.53 -9.00
C ASP A 121 38.07 43.08 -10.26
N ASP A 122 38.08 44.42 -10.38
CA ASP A 122 39.08 45.23 -11.10
C ASP A 122 39.59 46.32 -10.13
#